data_AF-A0A5D6W564-F1
#
_entry.id   AF-A0A5D6W564-F1
#
_cell.length_a   1.000
_cell.length_b   1.000
_cell.length_c   1.000
_cell.angle_alpha   90.00
_cell.angle_beta   90.00
_cell.angle_gamma   90.00
#
_symmetry.space_group_name_H-M   'P 1'
#
loop_
_entity.id
_entity.type
_entity.pdbx_description
1 polymer ?
#
loop_
_entity_poly.entity_id
_entity_poly.type
_entity_poly.pdbx_seq_one_letter_code
_entity_poly.pdbx_strand_id
1 'polypeptide(L)'
;MKFDKKKVTALAMAGMMGFGIATVSLSGVSEAHRHHAQQTFEDGTSNKYSHRMNEEDMTHKQNVRALKYQKRHGQIGEKEYNRQLRQEQERHDKIIEGIKDEYEAHNPHKSK
;
A
#
# COMPACT_ATOMS: atom_id res chain seq x y z
N MET A 1 -44.55 -30.97 -7.40
CA MET A 1 -44.43 -31.35 -5.97
C MET A 1 -43.54 -30.31 -5.30
N LYS A 2 -44.07 -29.60 -4.30
CA LYS A 2 -43.35 -28.59 -3.51
C LYS A 2 -42.49 -29.32 -2.48
N PHE A 3 -41.23 -28.90 -2.28
CA PHE A 3 -40.52 -29.15 -1.04
C PHE A 3 -39.84 -27.87 -0.57
N ASP A 4 -40.22 -27.48 0.64
CA ASP A 4 -39.80 -26.31 1.37
C ASP A 4 -38.41 -26.45 2.01
N LYS A 5 -37.73 -25.31 2.05
CA LYS A 5 -36.83 -24.75 3.08
C LYS A 5 -36.31 -25.72 4.16
N LYS A 6 -34.98 -25.79 4.31
CA LYS A 6 -34.27 -25.64 5.61
C LYS A 6 -32.76 -25.44 5.42
N LYS A 7 -32.28 -24.41 6.11
CA LYS A 7 -30.91 -23.99 6.41
C LYS A 7 -29.90 -25.14 6.51
N VAL A 8 -28.76 -25.04 5.83
CA VAL A 8 -27.46 -25.47 6.37
C VAL A 8 -26.39 -24.50 5.88
N THR A 9 -25.92 -23.69 6.81
CA THR A 9 -24.67 -22.94 6.76
C THR A 9 -23.52 -23.93 6.61
N ALA A 10 -22.81 -23.90 5.49
CA ALA A 10 -21.53 -24.60 5.34
C ALA A 10 -20.47 -23.58 4.93
N LEU A 11 -19.79 -23.09 5.96
CA LEU A 11 -18.51 -22.42 5.92
C LEU A 11 -17.52 -23.31 5.15
N ALA A 12 -17.05 -22.86 3.99
CA ALA A 12 -15.92 -23.45 3.29
C ALA A 12 -14.87 -22.37 3.05
N MET A 13 -13.97 -22.19 4.02
CA MET A 13 -12.67 -21.60 3.76
C MET A 13 -11.82 -22.64 3.05
N ALA A 14 -11.45 -22.41 1.79
CA ALA A 14 -10.36 -23.13 1.14
C ALA A 14 -9.92 -22.43 -0.16
N GLY A 15 -8.61 -22.20 -0.27
CA GLY A 15 -7.88 -22.10 -1.54
C GLY A 15 -7.77 -20.67 -2.09
N MET A 16 -6.63 -20.17 -2.52
CA MET A 16 -5.32 -20.76 -2.74
C MET A 16 -4.27 -19.65 -2.61
N MET A 17 -3.17 -19.93 -1.91
CA MET A 17 -1.93 -19.17 -2.09
C MET A 17 -1.36 -19.55 -3.46
N GLY A 18 -0.96 -18.57 -4.26
CA GLY A 18 -0.16 -18.84 -5.46
C GLY A 18 -0.40 -17.86 -6.59
N PHE A 19 0.42 -16.81 -6.65
CA PHE A 19 0.89 -16.28 -7.93
C PHE A 19 2.41 -16.15 -7.83
N GLY A 20 3.10 -17.08 -8.48
CA GLY A 20 4.53 -17.01 -8.71
C GLY A 20 4.85 -16.08 -9.87
N ILE A 21 6.02 -15.46 -9.83
CA ILE A 21 6.64 -14.87 -11.01
C ILE A 21 8.04 -15.45 -11.11
N ALA A 22 8.30 -16.01 -12.29
CA ALA A 22 9.48 -16.77 -12.65
C ALA A 22 10.75 -15.90 -12.67
N THR A 23 11.84 -16.49 -12.19
CA THR A 23 13.21 -16.05 -12.38
C THR A 23 13.59 -16.15 -13.86
N VAL A 24 14.01 -15.05 -14.48
CA VAL A 24 14.72 -15.06 -15.77
C VAL A 24 16.06 -14.35 -15.56
N SER A 25 17.12 -15.15 -15.54
CA SER A 25 18.52 -14.71 -15.56
C SER A 25 18.92 -14.42 -17.00
N LEU A 26 19.38 -13.19 -17.29
CA LEU A 26 20.25 -12.91 -18.43
C LEU A 26 21.33 -11.90 -18.03
N SER A 27 22.57 -12.36 -18.12
CA SER A 27 23.81 -11.63 -17.90
C SER A 27 24.21 -10.83 -19.15
N GLY A 28 24.67 -9.59 -18.95
CA GLY A 28 25.27 -8.74 -19.99
C GLY A 28 26.10 -7.63 -19.34
N VAL A 29 27.42 -7.75 -19.44
CA VAL A 29 28.43 -6.84 -18.86
C VAL A 29 28.48 -5.53 -19.65
N SER A 30 28.35 -4.40 -18.96
CA SER A 30 29.06 -3.17 -19.33
C SER A 30 29.49 -2.43 -18.06
N GLU A 31 30.80 -2.26 -17.93
CA GLU A 31 31.45 -1.63 -16.80
C GLU A 31 31.59 -0.13 -17.08
N ALA A 32 30.59 0.65 -16.68
CA ALA A 32 30.67 2.11 -16.55
C ALA A 32 29.58 2.55 -15.57
N HIS A 33 29.94 3.35 -14.56
CA HIS A 33 29.06 3.85 -13.48
C HIS A 33 28.75 2.90 -12.31
N ARG A 34 29.80 2.45 -11.60
CA ARG A 34 29.65 1.96 -10.23
C ARG A 34 29.45 3.13 -9.26
N HIS A 35 28.26 3.74 -9.17
CA HIS A 35 27.90 4.59 -8.01
C HIS A 35 26.41 4.61 -7.60
N HIS A 36 25.51 3.97 -8.34
CA HIS A 36 24.15 3.73 -7.86
C HIS A 36 23.77 2.30 -8.22
N ALA A 37 23.97 1.37 -7.29
CA ALA A 37 23.17 0.15 -7.34
C ALA A 37 21.71 0.62 -7.30
N GLN A 38 21.05 0.66 -8.46
CA GLN A 38 19.60 0.85 -8.53
C GLN A 38 19.00 -0.31 -7.76
N GLN A 39 18.70 -0.07 -6.48
CA GLN A 39 17.82 -0.92 -5.71
C GLN A 39 16.44 -0.71 -6.34
N THR A 40 16.14 -1.49 -7.36
CA THR A 40 14.77 -1.62 -7.85
C THR A 40 13.99 -2.30 -6.74
N PHE A 41 13.12 -1.56 -6.09
CA PHE A 41 12.26 -2.11 -5.04
C PHE A 41 11.20 -3.02 -5.67
N GLU A 42 10.63 -3.95 -4.90
CA GLU A 42 9.63 -4.92 -5.40
C GLU A 42 8.39 -4.23 -6.00
N ASP A 43 8.15 -2.97 -5.61
CA ASP A 43 7.08 -2.13 -6.14
C ASP A 43 7.41 -1.43 -7.47
N GLY A 44 8.59 -1.70 -8.03
CA GLY A 44 9.05 -1.12 -9.30
C GLY A 44 9.62 0.30 -9.17
N THR A 45 9.71 0.86 -7.97
CA THR A 45 10.35 2.16 -7.77
C THR A 45 11.87 2.02 -7.82
N SER A 46 12.55 3.03 -8.37
CA SER A 46 14.01 3.07 -8.50
C SER A 46 14.67 3.98 -7.45
N ASN A 47 13.88 4.54 -6.53
CA ASN A 47 14.32 5.50 -5.53
C ASN A 47 13.64 5.21 -4.18
N LYS A 48 14.45 5.15 -3.11
CA LYS A 48 14.02 4.91 -1.72
C LYS A 48 12.87 5.83 -1.28
N TYR A 49 12.88 7.10 -1.68
CA TYR A 49 11.83 8.05 -1.31
C TYR A 49 10.50 7.74 -2.00
N SER A 50 10.55 7.38 -3.29
CA SER A 50 9.37 6.94 -4.05
C SER A 50 8.80 5.64 -3.50
N HIS A 51 9.66 4.70 -3.10
CA HIS A 51 9.24 3.48 -2.42
C HIS A 51 8.48 3.78 -1.13
N ARG A 52 9.07 4.58 -0.24
CA ARG A 52 8.43 4.97 1.04
C ARG A 52 7.11 5.70 0.84
N MET A 53 7.02 6.59 -0.16
CA MET A 53 5.75 7.26 -0.49
C MET A 53 4.69 6.23 -0.93
N ASN A 54 5.06 5.26 -1.75
CA ASN A 54 4.14 4.23 -2.22
C ASN A 54 3.70 3.29 -1.09
N GLU A 55 4.60 2.89 -0.21
CA GLU A 55 4.27 2.10 0.99
C GLU A 55 3.28 2.84 1.91
N GLU A 56 3.51 4.13 2.13
CA GLU A 56 2.63 4.98 2.94
C GLU A 56 1.24 5.15 2.27
N ASP A 57 1.20 5.37 0.95
CA ASP A 57 -0.06 5.40 0.18
C ASP A 57 -0.84 4.08 0.29
N MET A 58 -0.14 2.95 0.27
CA MET A 58 -0.75 1.63 0.42
C MET A 58 -1.33 1.47 1.84
N THR A 59 -0.60 1.90 2.85
CA THR A 59 -1.04 1.91 4.25
C THR A 59 -2.28 2.78 4.42
N HIS A 60 -2.26 4.02 3.92
CA HIS A 60 -3.40 4.92 3.94
C HIS A 60 -4.64 4.30 3.26
N LYS A 61 -4.47 3.70 2.07
CA LYS A 61 -5.57 3.01 1.37
C LYS A 61 -6.15 1.87 2.21
N GLN A 62 -5.32 1.08 2.90
CA GLN A 62 -5.77 0.00 3.77
C GLN A 62 -6.56 0.53 4.97
N ASN A 63 -6.06 1.59 5.63
CA ASN A 63 -6.73 2.21 6.77
C ASN A 63 -8.08 2.81 6.36
N VAL A 64 -8.14 3.55 5.26
CA VAL A 64 -9.41 4.08 4.72
C VAL A 64 -10.39 2.97 4.38
N ARG A 65 -9.92 1.85 3.81
CA ARG A 65 -10.76 0.66 3.55
C ARG A 65 -11.29 0.05 4.84
N ALA A 66 -10.46 -0.05 5.88
CA ALA A 66 -10.88 -0.55 7.20
C ALA A 66 -11.97 0.34 7.81
N LEU A 67 -11.80 1.67 7.78
CA LEU A 67 -12.81 2.62 8.25
C LEU A 67 -14.13 2.48 7.48
N LYS A 68 -14.06 2.36 6.15
CA LYS A 68 -15.24 2.13 5.29
C LYS A 68 -15.93 0.81 5.61
N TYR A 69 -15.16 -0.24 5.93
CA TYR A 69 -15.71 -1.52 6.37
C TYR A 69 -16.46 -1.35 7.70
N GLN A 70 -15.81 -0.76 8.71
CA GLN A 70 -16.41 -0.55 10.04
C GLN A 70 -17.71 0.25 9.95
N LYS A 71 -17.74 1.33 9.15
CA LYS A 71 -18.96 2.11 8.89
C LYS A 71 -20.06 1.25 8.25
N ARG A 72 -19.75 0.51 7.18
CA ARG A 72 -20.73 -0.34 6.47
C ARG A 72 -21.33 -1.43 7.34
N HIS A 73 -20.56 -1.95 8.29
CA HIS A 73 -21.01 -2.97 9.24
C HIS A 73 -21.60 -2.38 10.53
N GLY A 74 -21.78 -1.06 10.62
CA GLY A 74 -22.37 -0.40 11.78
C GLY A 74 -21.51 -0.45 13.05
N GLN A 75 -20.20 -0.74 12.93
CA GLN A 75 -19.27 -0.77 14.06
C GLN A 75 -18.95 0.65 14.57
N ILE A 76 -19.02 1.63 13.68
CA ILE A 76 -18.83 3.05 13.99
C ILE A 76 -19.92 3.89 13.32
N GLY A 77 -20.32 4.97 13.99
CA GLY A 77 -21.30 5.94 13.46
C GLY A 77 -20.67 6.95 12.48
N GLU A 78 -21.52 7.70 11.77
CA GLU A 78 -21.11 8.69 10.75
C GLU A 78 -20.10 9.72 11.28
N LYS A 79 -20.37 10.29 12.45
CA LYS A 79 -19.53 11.30 13.08
C LYS A 79 -18.14 10.75 13.42
N GLU A 80 -18.10 9.52 13.92
CA GLU A 80 -16.86 8.86 14.29
C GLU A 80 -16.04 8.49 13.06
N TYR A 81 -16.70 7.96 12.02
CA TYR A 81 -16.08 7.69 10.73
C TYR A 81 -15.43 8.94 10.13
N ASN A 82 -16.14 10.07 10.08
CA ASN A 82 -15.61 11.31 9.51
C ASN A 82 -14.43 11.85 10.33
N ARG A 83 -14.46 11.72 11.66
CA ARG A 83 -13.36 12.09 12.54
C ARG A 83 -12.12 11.23 12.25
N GLN A 84 -12.27 9.91 12.22
CA GLN A 84 -11.16 8.98 12.00
C GLN A 84 -10.59 9.12 10.58
N LEU A 85 -11.44 9.34 9.58
CA LEU A 85 -11.00 9.57 8.21
C LEU A 85 -10.14 10.83 8.09
N ARG A 86 -10.52 11.92 8.77
CA ARG A 86 -9.73 13.14 8.83
C ARG A 86 -8.39 12.92 9.53
N GLN A 87 -8.38 12.23 10.67
CA GLN A 87 -7.15 11.91 11.40
C GLN A 87 -6.20 11.06 10.56
N GLU A 88 -6.74 10.10 9.80
CA GLU A 88 -5.94 9.26 8.90
C GLU A 88 -5.38 10.06 7.71
N GLN A 89 -6.12 11.05 7.20
CA GLN A 89 -5.60 11.98 6.20
C GLN A 89 -4.49 12.85 6.78
N GLU A 90 -4.69 13.43 7.96
CA GLU A 90 -3.67 14.26 8.63
C GLU A 90 -2.40 13.46 8.96
N ARG A 91 -2.53 12.17 9.29
CA ARG A 91 -1.39 11.26 9.49
C ARG A 91 -0.63 11.04 8.18
N HIS A 92 -1.34 10.70 7.11
CA HIS A 92 -0.76 10.45 5.78
C HIS A 92 -0.03 11.69 5.27
N ASP A 93 -0.67 12.86 5.33
CA ASP A 93 -0.10 14.14 4.89
C ASP A 93 1.22 14.46 5.62
N LYS A 94 1.26 14.31 6.95
CA LYS A 94 2.46 14.53 7.75
C LYS A 94 3.62 13.62 7.38
N ILE A 95 3.33 12.35 7.08
CA ILE A 95 4.39 11.39 6.71
C ILE A 95 4.89 11.69 5.30
N ILE A 96 4.00 12.01 4.36
CA ILE A 96 4.38 12.40 3.00
C ILE A 96 5.23 13.68 3.01
N GLU A 97 4.86 14.67 3.82
CA GLU A 97 5.65 15.89 4.01
C GLU A 97 7.05 15.56 4.55
N GLY A 98 7.16 14.74 5.60
CA GLY A 98 8.47 14.32 6.11
C GLY A 98 9.34 13.59 5.08
N ILE A 99 8.74 12.73 4.25
CA ILE A 99 9.48 12.05 3.17
C ILE A 99 9.97 13.05 2.11
N LYS A 100 9.16 14.07 1.79
CA LYS A 100 9.55 15.14 0.85
C LYS A 100 10.66 16.01 1.42
N ASP A 101 10.55 16.44 2.66
CA ASP A 101 11.56 17.25 3.34
C ASP A 101 12.90 16.53 3.38
N GLU A 102 12.89 15.22 3.73
CA GLU A 102 14.10 14.39 3.70
C GLU A 102 14.69 14.26 2.29
N TYR A 103 13.86 14.23 1.24
CA TYR A 103 14.32 14.18 -0.15
C TYR A 103 14.98 15.49 -0.58
N GLU A 104 14.39 16.62 -0.21
CA GLU A 104 14.91 17.96 -0.50
C GLU A 104 16.23 18.21 0.25
N ALA A 105 16.29 17.85 1.53
CA ALA A 105 17.52 17.95 2.33
C ALA A 105 18.66 17.10 1.75
N HIS A 106 18.35 15.93 1.19
CA HIS A 106 19.34 15.06 0.54
C HIS A 106 19.72 15.53 -0.87
N ASN A 107 18.87 16.33 -1.54
CA ASN A 107 19.11 16.83 -2.91
C ASN A 107 18.93 18.35 -3.00
N PRO A 108 19.81 19.15 -2.35
CA PRO A 108 19.65 20.60 -2.28
C PRO A 108 19.70 21.30 -3.65
N HIS A 109 20.27 20.66 -4.67
CA HIS A 109 20.37 21.20 -6.02
C HIS A 109 19.09 21.10 -6.86
N LYS A 110 18.06 20.39 -6.39
CA LYS A 110 16.77 20.27 -7.10
C LYS A 110 15.70 21.29 -6.69
N SER A 111 15.96 22.08 -5.65
CA SER A 111 15.04 23.08 -5.09
C SER A 111 15.11 24.46 -5.79
N LYS A 112 15.93 24.61 -6.85
CA LYS A 112 16.06 25.87 -7.60
C LYS A 112 15.07 25.99 -8.75
#